data_AF-A0A1B1U565-F1
#
_entry.id   AF-A0A1B1U565-F1
#
_cell.length_a   1.000
_cell.length_b   1.000
_cell.length_c   1.000
_cell.angle_alpha   90.00
_cell.angle_beta   90.00
_cell.angle_gamma   90.00
#
_symmetry.space_group_name_H-M   'P 1'
#
loop_
_entity.id
_entity.type
_entity.pdbx_description
1 polymer ?
#
loop_
_entity_poly.entity_id
_entity_poly.type
_entity_poly.pdbx_seq_one_letter_code
_entity_poly.pdbx_strand_id
1 'polypeptide(L)' 'MKDLQIELQELALEVMDMLAVALHFAGAQKQHIDTLIDCYLKELDAFDEQTPYGQEQMIALIHNLKEKYPQYF' A
#
# COMPACT_ATOMS: atom_id res chain seq x y z
N MET A 1 26.87 8.84 -5.62
CA MET A 1 25.74 9.55 -4.96
C MET A 1 24.53 9.65 -5.87
N LYS A 2 24.66 9.99 -7.17
CA LYS A 2 23.52 10.00 -8.12
C LYS A 2 22.92 8.60 -8.36
N ASP A 3 23.75 7.58 -8.47
CA ASP A 3 23.28 6.22 -8.81
C ASP A 3 22.41 5.62 -7.70
N LEU A 4 22.80 5.80 -6.43
CA LEU A 4 22.01 5.36 -5.27
C LEU A 4 20.64 6.03 -5.18
N GLN A 5 20.51 7.29 -5.61
CA GLN A 5 19.21 7.97 -5.62
C GLN A 5 18.28 7.41 -6.69
N ILE A 6 18.83 7.03 -7.85
CA ILE A 6 18.08 6.41 -8.93
C ILE A 6 17.59 5.02 -8.49
N GLU A 7 18.49 4.20 -7.95
CA GLU A 7 18.15 2.86 -7.42
C GLU A 7 17.05 2.92 -6.35
N LEU A 8 17.10 3.90 -5.45
CA LEU A 8 16.07 4.08 -4.43
C LEU A 8 14.71 4.47 -5.02
N GLN A 9 14.70 5.33 -6.05
CA GLN A 9 13.46 5.71 -6.74
C GLN A 9 12.85 4.54 -7.50
N GLU A 10 13.68 3.75 -8.18
CA GLU A 10 13.23 2.52 -8.86
C GLU A 10 12.64 1.52 -7.87
N LEU A 11 13.31 1.29 -6.73
CA LEU A 11 12.78 0.43 -5.68
C LEU A 11 11.45 0.93 -5.12
N ALA A 12 11.32 2.24 -4.91
CA ALA A 12 10.06 2.83 -4.44
C ALA A 12 8.92 2.58 -5.44
N LEU A 13 9.18 2.72 -6.74
CA LEU A 13 8.20 2.41 -7.78
C LEU A 13 7.82 0.93 -7.79
N GLU A 14 8.79 0.02 -7.68
CA GLU A 14 8.53 -1.42 -7.61
C GLU A 14 7.66 -1.79 -6.40
N VAL A 15 7.92 -1.19 -5.24
CA VAL A 15 7.11 -1.41 -4.03
C VAL A 15 5.68 -0.91 -4.22
N MET A 16 5.49 0.24 -4.86
CA MET A 16 4.17 0.79 -5.16
C MET A 16 3.40 -0.09 -6.15
N ASP A 17 4.07 -0.62 -7.18
CA ASP A 17 3.49 -1.57 -8.12
C ASP A 17 3.09 -2.88 -7.42
N MET A 18 3.91 -3.40 -6.51
CA MET A 18 3.56 -4.58 -5.71
C MET A 18 2.34 -4.33 -4.82
N LEU A 19 2.20 -3.14 -4.24
CA LEU A 19 1.00 -2.76 -3.47
C LEU A 19 -0.24 -2.68 -4.37
N ALA A 20 -0.13 -2.09 -5.55
CA ALA A 20 -1.19 -2.05 -6.54
C ALA A 20 -1.67 -3.46 -6.93
N VAL A 21 -0.73 -4.38 -7.15
CA VAL A 21 -1.00 -5.79 -7.44
C VAL A 21 -1.69 -6.47 -6.25
N ALA A 22 -1.22 -6.25 -5.03
CA ALA A 22 -1.84 -6.81 -3.84
C ALA A 22 -3.30 -6.33 -3.68
N LEU A 23 -3.55 -5.03 -3.86
CA LEU A 23 -4.90 -4.45 -3.83
C LEU A 23 -5.80 -5.02 -4.92
N HIS A 24 -5.28 -5.18 -6.15
CA HIS A 24 -6.00 -5.81 -7.25
C HIS A 24 -6.45 -7.23 -6.88
N PHE A 25 -5.55 -8.06 -6.36
CA PHE A 25 -5.88 -9.42 -5.93
C PHE A 25 -6.74 -9.46 -4.65
N ALA A 26 -6.74 -8.40 -3.85
CA ALA A 26 -7.67 -8.23 -2.74
C ALA A 26 -9.09 -7.84 -3.19
N GLY A 27 -9.30 -7.55 -4.48
CA GLY A 27 -10.61 -7.25 -5.08
C GLY A 27 -10.78 -5.79 -5.49
N ALA A 28 -9.76 -4.93 -5.36
CA ALA A 28 -9.87 -3.52 -5.72
C ALA A 28 -10.33 -3.31 -7.17
N GLN A 29 -11.28 -2.40 -7.36
CA GLN A 29 -11.67 -1.95 -8.69
C GLN A 29 -10.52 -1.17 -9.31
N LYS A 30 -10.14 -1.51 -10.55
CA LYS A 30 -8.95 -0.96 -11.22
C LYS A 30 -8.87 0.57 -11.20
N GLN A 31 -10.00 1.26 -11.37
CA GLN A 31 -10.09 2.72 -11.38
C GLN A 31 -9.88 3.39 -10.00
N HIS A 32 -9.85 2.60 -8.92
CA HIS A 32 -9.72 3.07 -7.54
C HIS A 32 -8.40 2.64 -6.88
N ILE A 33 -7.51 1.95 -7.60
CA ILE A 33 -6.23 1.47 -7.04
C ILE A 33 -5.37 2.62 -6.50
N ASP A 34 -5.16 3.68 -7.28
CA ASP A 34 -4.35 4.83 -6.84
C ASP A 34 -4.94 5.49 -5.58
N THR A 35 -6.28 5.59 -5.53
CA THR A 35 -6.99 6.11 -4.35
C THR A 35 -6.79 5.21 -3.12
N LEU A 36 -6.82 3.89 -3.31
CA LEU A 36 -6.61 2.92 -2.24
C LEU A 36 -5.17 2.90 -1.75
N ILE A 37 -4.19 3.16 -2.63
CA ILE A 37 -2.79 3.35 -2.25
C ILE A 37 -2.65 4.58 -1.34
N ASP A 38 -3.26 5.72 -1.71
CA ASP A 38 -3.25 6.92 -0.86
C ASP A 38 -3.92 6.67 0.51
N CYS A 39 -5.02 5.92 0.52
CA CYS A 39 -5.68 5.50 1.76
C CYS A 39 -4.77 4.57 2.59
N TYR A 40 -4.09 3.62 1.96
CA TYR A 40 -3.15 2.72 2.62
C TYR A 40 -2.05 3.49 3.35
N LEU A 41 -1.42 4.45 2.68
CA LEU A 41 -0.34 5.25 3.27
C LEU A 41 -0.82 6.06 4.48
N LYS A 42 -2.02 6.63 4.40
CA LYS A 42 -2.62 7.36 5.54
C LYS A 42 -2.92 6.45 6.74
N GLU A 43 -3.39 5.24 6.49
CA GLU A 43 -3.67 4.26 7.54
C GLU A 43 -2.37 3.72 8.15
N LEU A 44 -1.30 3.61 7.35
CA LEU A 44 0.03 3.26 7.82
C LEU A 44 0.60 4.33 8.77
N ASP A 45 0.47 5.62 8.42
CA ASP A 45 0.90 6.74 9.28
C ASP A 45 0.14 6.80 10.62
N ALA A 46 -1.09 6.27 10.65
CA ALA A 46 -1.92 6.21 11.86
C ALA A 46 -1.64 4.96 12.71
N PHE A 47 -0.82 4.03 12.23
CA PHE A 47 -0.51 2.78 12.92
C PHE A 47 0.59 2.99 13.97
N ASP A 48 0.51 2.25 15.07
CA ASP A 48 1.48 2.35 16.17
C ASP A 48 2.90 2.03 15.68
N GLU A 49 3.80 3.02 15.80
CA GLU A 49 5.22 2.94 15.41
C GLU A 49 5.98 1.81 16.15
N GLN A 50 5.44 1.28 17.25
CA GLN A 50 6.04 0.17 17.97
C GLN A 50 5.80 -1.20 17.31
N THR A 51 4.85 -1.29 16.37
CA THR A 51 4.60 -2.54 15.63
C THR A 51 5.56 -2.62 14.45
N PRO A 52 6.37 -3.70 14.34
CA PRO A 52 7.26 -3.86 13.20
C PRO A 52 6.49 -3.93 11.88
N TYR A 53 6.88 -3.09 10.92
CA TYR A 53 6.33 -3.16 9.58
C TYR A 53 6.73 -4.45 8.87
N GLY A 54 5.73 -5.16 8.34
CA GLY A 54 5.90 -6.44 7.71
C GLY A 54 4.61 -6.97 7.08
N GLN A 55 4.68 -8.18 6.54
CA GLN A 55 3.59 -8.78 5.75
C GLN A 55 2.25 -8.83 6.51
N GLU A 56 2.25 -9.24 7.78
CA GLU A 56 1.03 -9.36 8.57
C GLU A 56 0.34 -8.00 8.74
N GLN A 57 1.10 -6.93 8.92
CA GLN A 57 0.57 -5.58 9.02
C GLN A 57 0.02 -5.10 7.67
N MET A 58 0.71 -5.40 6.56
CA MET A 58 0.18 -5.08 5.22
C MET A 58 -1.17 -5.75 4.97
N ILE A 59 -1.30 -7.03 5.35
CA ILE A 59 -2.54 -7.80 5.22
C ILE A 59 -3.64 -7.15 6.09
N ALA A 60 -3.34 -6.82 7.34
CA ALA A 60 -4.29 -6.16 8.24
C ALA A 60 -4.75 -4.80 7.70
N LEU A 61 -3.83 -3.99 7.16
CA LEU A 61 -4.15 -2.71 6.52
C LEU A 61 -5.07 -2.90 5.32
N ILE A 62 -4.79 -3.85 4.43
CA ILE A 62 -5.65 -4.13 3.27
C ILE A 62 -7.04 -4.59 3.73
N HIS A 63 -7.14 -5.43 4.77
CA HIS A 63 -8.42 -5.80 5.36
C HIS A 63 -9.18 -4.58 5.89
N ASN A 64 -8.51 -3.71 6.65
CA ASN A 64 -9.12 -2.48 7.17
C ASN A 64 -9.61 -1.56 6.03
N LEU A 65 -8.86 -1.47 4.93
CA LEU A 65 -9.29 -0.71 3.76
C LEU A 65 -10.57 -1.27 3.14
N LYS A 66 -10.70 -2.60 3.05
CA LYS A 66 -11.93 -3.24 2.54
C LYS A 66 -13.14 -2.95 3.41
N GLU A 67 -12.95 -2.91 4.72
CA GLU A 67 -14.02 -2.60 5.68
C GLU A 67 -14.42 -1.12 5.65
N LYS A 68 -13.43 -0.22 5.54
CA LYS A 68 -13.65 1.24 5.53
C LYS A 68 -14.16 1.77 4.19
N TYR A 69 -13.72 1.17 3.09
CA TYR A 69 -13.99 1.65 1.74
C TYR A 69 -14.53 0.56 0.80
N PRO A 70 -15.61 -0.16 1.19
CA PRO A 70 -16.12 -1.28 0.41
C PRO A 70 -16.55 -0.88 -1.01
N GLN A 71 -16.84 0.40 -1.27
CA GLN A 71 -17.20 0.92 -2.60
C GLN A 71 -16.03 0.95 -3.60
N TYR A 72 -14.79 0.83 -3.13
CA TYR A 72 -13.59 0.83 -3.98
C TYR A 72 -13.05 -0.59 -4.27
N PHE A 73 -13.58 -1.59 -3.56
CA PHE A 73 -13.35 -3.02 -3.77
C PHE A 73 -14.55 -3.67 -4.46
#